data_AF-A0A6N7X5U3-F1
#
_entry.id   AF-A0A6N7X5U3-F1
#
_cell.length_a   1.000
_cell.length_b   1.000
_cell.length_c   1.000
_cell.angle_alpha   90.00
_cell.angle_beta   90.00
_cell.angle_gamma   90.00
#
_symmetry.space_group_name_H-M   'P 1'
#
loop_
_entity.id
_entity.type
_entity.pdbx_description
1 polymer ?
#
loop_
_entity_poly.entity_id
_entity_poly.type
_entity_poly.pdbx_seq_one_letter_code
_entity_poly.pdbx_strand_id
1 'polypeptide(L)'
;MTTGTDRARSAFGNVQDEATYRKAVRSKEKFLRKFGDDSNAVYHLKGADVPVISETLGVRDLVLADGSDALDIRADAAAQPLPQKTERTVPGAGGSPVIVGNIRMGFGHYRISMAMASAAHAMGYTPYWLDLASFKESTGSKVIEYQNGLYSMGSRLSQKVGAFDKLFWEPLNSEGFRKLSYNSGDQKNAELCVPLFQDLPRDVPYIGTHVWPSQAAVHAGLTHVVNAIPDNWPMALHLAEGSIHTVQTPSAYLGYHQLRGMDSSRQLKPMPKGSLVYTGHYVDHELVSNIGRDCAARRERVLGGGAVRYLISVGGAGAQQDLFASIIEHLIPYVTRNEATLFVNVGDHRDVWDGLASSVHGLSELAQTHLDDFSEVSTFAKRALDQDVSGIHAFCDADIFSAVYSSNVLMRCSDILVTKPSEFSFYPVPKLMIHRVGGHEAWGAVRAAEVGDGTYEMDETAEVLSMIDALQSDRNLISFMCDRIEQANAIGVYDGAYKVVELAVNGIA
;
A
#
# COMPACT_ATOMS: atom_id res chain seq x y z
N MET A 1 16.60 -0.56 -31.94
CA MET A 1 17.50 -0.42 -30.77
C MET A 1 17.96 1.03 -30.69
N THR A 2 17.24 1.90 -29.99
CA THR A 2 17.75 3.23 -29.66
C THR A 2 18.93 3.02 -28.71
N THR A 3 20.12 3.45 -29.12
CA THR A 3 21.35 3.49 -28.31
C THR A 3 21.19 4.54 -27.20
N GLY A 4 20.30 4.25 -26.25
CA GLY A 4 20.17 5.00 -25.00
C GLY A 4 21.27 4.56 -24.06
N THR A 5 21.92 5.52 -23.41
CA THR A 5 22.82 5.28 -22.29
C THR A 5 22.12 4.42 -21.24
N ASP A 6 22.80 3.40 -20.73
CA ASP A 6 22.31 2.50 -19.69
C ASP A 6 21.66 3.27 -18.51
N ARG A 7 20.40 2.93 -18.17
CA ARG A 7 19.59 3.67 -17.17
C ARG A 7 20.19 3.63 -15.76
N ALA A 8 21.09 2.70 -15.44
CA ALA A 8 21.79 2.70 -14.16
C ALA A 8 22.88 3.80 -14.07
N ARG A 9 23.25 4.44 -15.19
CA ARG A 9 24.30 5.48 -15.23
C ARG A 9 23.81 6.88 -14.86
N SER A 10 22.50 7.13 -14.89
CA SER A 10 21.95 8.43 -14.54
C SER A 10 20.52 8.30 -14.04
N ALA A 11 20.12 9.19 -13.13
CA ALA A 11 18.73 9.40 -12.78
C ALA A 11 18.39 10.88 -12.98
N PHE A 12 17.46 11.19 -13.89
CA PHE A 12 16.97 12.54 -14.16
C PHE A 12 18.07 13.53 -14.54
N GLY A 13 19.02 13.08 -15.35
CA GLY A 13 20.18 13.87 -15.78
C GLY A 13 21.25 14.08 -14.70
N ASN A 14 21.13 13.41 -13.54
CA ASN A 14 22.17 13.30 -12.53
C ASN A 14 23.00 12.04 -12.79
N VAL A 15 24.22 12.21 -13.29
CA VAL A 15 25.12 11.10 -13.66
C VAL A 15 25.71 10.47 -12.40
N GLN A 16 25.78 9.14 -12.38
CA GLN A 16 26.45 8.34 -11.35
C GLN A 16 27.94 8.22 -11.67
N ASP A 17 28.78 8.15 -10.64
CA ASP A 17 30.19 7.84 -10.84
C ASP A 17 30.37 6.39 -11.35
N GLU A 18 31.52 6.14 -11.99
CA GLU A 18 31.81 4.86 -12.62
C GLU A 18 31.95 3.71 -11.61
N ALA A 19 32.35 3.98 -10.36
CA ALA A 19 32.45 2.95 -9.34
C ALA A 19 31.07 2.48 -8.86
N THR A 20 30.14 3.42 -8.69
CA THR A 20 28.72 3.18 -8.41
C THR A 20 28.08 2.36 -9.52
N TYR A 21 28.26 2.76 -10.79
CA TYR A 21 27.75 2.01 -11.93
C TYR A 21 28.33 0.58 -11.99
N ARG A 22 29.65 0.41 -11.84
CA ARG A 22 30.27 -0.93 -11.80
C ARG A 22 29.77 -1.78 -10.64
N LYS A 23 29.46 -1.17 -9.49
CA LYS A 23 28.84 -1.87 -8.37
C LYS A 23 27.44 -2.37 -8.73
N ALA A 24 26.63 -1.56 -9.40
CA ALA A 24 25.31 -1.95 -9.89
C ALA A 24 25.41 -3.13 -10.88
N VAL A 25 26.32 -3.07 -11.87
CA VAL A 25 26.54 -4.17 -12.83
C VAL A 25 26.94 -5.46 -12.13
N ARG A 26 27.91 -5.39 -11.21
CA ARG A 26 28.33 -6.57 -10.41
C ARG A 26 27.21 -7.14 -9.57
N SER A 27 26.26 -6.32 -9.10
CA SER A 27 25.07 -6.77 -8.38
C SER A 27 24.21 -7.68 -9.25
N LYS A 28 23.84 -7.23 -10.45
CA LYS A 28 23.07 -8.04 -11.41
C LYS A 28 23.81 -9.32 -11.78
N GLU A 29 25.10 -9.24 -12.12
CA GLU A 29 25.92 -10.42 -12.42
C GLU A 29 25.96 -11.44 -11.27
N LYS A 30 26.03 -10.95 -10.02
CA LYS A 30 25.98 -11.83 -8.84
C LYS A 30 24.65 -12.58 -8.77
N PHE A 31 23.54 -11.91 -9.06
CA PHE A 31 22.22 -12.54 -9.06
C PHE A 31 22.05 -13.53 -10.21
N LEU A 32 22.51 -13.19 -11.41
CA LEU A 32 22.52 -14.12 -12.55
C LEU A 32 23.30 -15.40 -12.22
N ARG A 33 24.50 -15.27 -11.64
CA ARG A 33 25.29 -16.44 -11.18
C ARG A 33 24.59 -17.26 -10.10
N LYS A 34 23.77 -16.63 -9.26
CA LYS A 34 23.11 -17.30 -8.13
C LYS A 34 21.82 -18.00 -8.53
N PHE A 35 21.02 -17.40 -9.41
CA PHE A 35 19.65 -17.82 -9.68
C PHE A 35 19.39 -18.30 -11.13
N GLY A 36 20.39 -18.14 -12.01
CA GLY A 36 20.28 -18.42 -13.44
C GLY A 36 20.18 -17.15 -14.28
N ASP A 37 20.32 -17.30 -15.59
CA ASP A 37 20.10 -16.25 -16.57
C ASP A 37 18.96 -16.68 -17.51
N ASP A 38 17.83 -16.01 -17.37
CA ASP A 38 16.61 -16.20 -18.16
C ASP A 38 16.34 -15.01 -19.09
N SER A 39 17.36 -14.19 -19.41
CA SER A 39 17.21 -13.00 -20.26
C SER A 39 16.64 -13.29 -21.66
N ASN A 40 16.79 -14.53 -22.14
CA ASN A 40 16.23 -15.01 -23.42
C ASN A 40 15.01 -15.91 -23.24
N ALA A 41 14.52 -16.11 -22.01
CA ALA A 41 13.29 -16.86 -21.77
C ALA A 41 12.08 -16.04 -22.26
N VAL A 42 11.03 -16.77 -22.65
CA VAL A 42 9.73 -16.22 -23.01
C VAL A 42 8.74 -16.76 -22.00
N TYR A 43 8.16 -15.87 -21.20
CA TYR A 43 7.15 -16.21 -20.20
C TYR A 43 5.79 -15.79 -20.74
N HIS A 44 5.02 -16.77 -21.24
CA HIS A 44 3.66 -16.52 -21.67
C HIS A 44 2.73 -16.33 -20.48
N LEU A 45 1.84 -15.35 -20.58
CA LEU A 45 0.91 -14.99 -19.52
C LEU A 45 -0.53 -15.39 -19.87
N LYS A 46 -1.39 -15.54 -18.87
CA LYS A 46 -2.84 -15.65 -19.00
C LYS A 46 -3.54 -14.90 -17.87
N GLY A 47 -4.74 -14.42 -18.12
CA GLY A 47 -5.62 -13.87 -17.08
C GLY A 47 -6.21 -15.01 -16.24
N ALA A 48 -6.16 -14.86 -14.92
CA ALA A 48 -6.81 -15.75 -13.96
C ALA A 48 -7.59 -14.94 -12.94
N ASP A 49 -8.53 -15.58 -12.25
CA ASP A 49 -9.24 -14.93 -11.15
C ASP A 49 -8.34 -14.92 -9.91
N VAL A 50 -8.23 -13.76 -9.24
CA VAL A 50 -7.64 -13.65 -7.91
C VAL A 50 -8.68 -14.12 -6.87
N PRO A 51 -8.35 -15.10 -6.01
CA PRO A 51 -9.23 -15.50 -4.91
C PRO A 51 -9.71 -14.28 -4.10
N VAL A 52 -10.98 -14.31 -3.71
CA VAL A 52 -11.63 -13.32 -2.82
C VAL A 52 -11.87 -11.93 -3.43
N ILE A 53 -10.87 -11.31 -4.03
CA ILE A 53 -10.96 -9.91 -4.44
C ILE A 53 -11.40 -9.70 -5.90
N SER A 54 -11.42 -10.74 -6.74
CA SER A 54 -11.86 -10.61 -8.15
C SER A 54 -13.28 -10.07 -8.25
N GLU A 55 -14.20 -10.62 -7.45
CA GLU A 55 -15.60 -10.19 -7.46
C GLU A 55 -15.76 -8.75 -6.96
N THR A 56 -14.98 -8.38 -5.94
CA THR A 56 -15.11 -7.07 -5.29
C THR A 56 -14.41 -5.95 -6.06
N LEU A 57 -13.23 -6.23 -6.64
CA LEU A 57 -12.38 -5.23 -7.30
C LEU A 57 -12.38 -5.36 -8.83
N GLY A 58 -13.02 -6.38 -9.39
CA GLY A 58 -13.02 -6.66 -10.83
C GLY A 58 -11.63 -6.97 -11.38
N VAL A 59 -10.71 -7.43 -10.54
CA VAL A 59 -9.29 -7.62 -10.86
C VAL A 59 -8.99 -9.03 -11.32
N ARG A 60 -8.13 -9.15 -12.33
CA ARG A 60 -7.59 -10.41 -12.82
C ARG A 60 -6.10 -10.49 -12.51
N ASP A 61 -5.61 -11.69 -12.21
CA ASP A 61 -4.18 -11.94 -12.04
C ASP A 61 -3.54 -12.30 -13.38
N LEU A 62 -2.33 -11.80 -13.64
CA LEU A 62 -1.51 -12.27 -14.75
C LEU A 62 -0.61 -13.39 -14.23
N VAL A 63 -0.93 -14.62 -14.61
CA VAL A 63 -0.18 -15.82 -14.23
C VAL A 63 0.48 -16.46 -15.44
N LEU A 64 1.41 -17.39 -15.22
CA LEU A 64 2.02 -18.14 -16.32
C LEU A 64 0.98 -18.99 -17.06
N ALA A 65 1.06 -18.96 -18.38
CA ALA A 65 0.29 -19.84 -19.24
C ALA A 65 0.96 -21.22 -19.34
N ASP A 66 0.14 -22.27 -19.42
CA ASP A 66 0.61 -23.65 -19.63
C ASP A 66 0.96 -23.92 -21.11
N GLY A 67 0.57 -23.01 -22.00
CA GLY A 67 0.73 -23.10 -23.46
C GLY A 67 1.76 -22.12 -24.01
N SER A 68 1.94 -22.16 -25.33
CA SER A 68 2.87 -21.30 -26.08
C SER A 68 2.23 -20.02 -26.62
N ASP A 69 0.94 -19.82 -26.37
CA ASP A 69 0.21 -18.70 -26.95
C ASP A 69 0.38 -17.46 -26.07
N ALA A 70 0.80 -16.35 -26.68
CA ALA A 70 0.93 -15.07 -26.01
C ALA A 70 -0.44 -14.50 -25.63
N LEU A 71 -0.49 -13.80 -24.49
CA LEU A 71 -1.71 -13.13 -24.04
C LEU A 71 -2.10 -11.97 -24.97
N ASP A 72 -3.25 -12.08 -25.65
CA ASP A 72 -3.96 -10.89 -26.11
C ASP A 72 -4.79 -10.31 -24.97
N ILE A 73 -4.16 -9.43 -24.19
CA ILE A 73 -4.79 -8.83 -23.00
C ILE A 73 -6.03 -7.99 -23.35
N ARG A 74 -6.10 -7.45 -24.57
CA ARG A 74 -7.25 -6.65 -25.01
C ARG A 74 -8.43 -7.57 -25.34
N ALA A 75 -8.17 -8.71 -25.99
CA ALA A 75 -9.19 -9.72 -26.23
C ALA A 75 -9.67 -10.37 -24.93
N ASP A 76 -8.77 -10.70 -23.99
CA ASP A 76 -9.15 -11.22 -22.66
C ASP A 76 -10.04 -10.22 -21.92
N ALA A 77 -9.66 -8.93 -21.93
CA ALA A 77 -10.42 -7.86 -21.28
C ALA A 77 -11.80 -7.66 -21.90
N ALA A 78 -11.90 -7.72 -23.23
CA ALA A 78 -13.17 -7.61 -23.96
C ALA A 78 -14.12 -8.80 -23.69
N ALA A 79 -13.59 -9.94 -23.28
CA ALA A 79 -14.39 -11.11 -22.89
C ALA A 79 -14.88 -11.04 -21.45
N GLN A 80 -14.36 -10.12 -20.62
CA GLN A 80 -14.78 -9.96 -19.24
C GLN A 80 -16.11 -9.21 -19.13
N PRO A 81 -16.87 -9.45 -18.04
CA PRO A 81 -18.02 -8.62 -17.71
C PRO A 81 -17.60 -7.14 -17.61
N LEU A 82 -18.36 -6.26 -18.23
CA LEU A 82 -18.11 -4.83 -18.13
C LEU A 82 -18.29 -4.36 -16.68
N PRO A 83 -17.41 -3.48 -16.16
CA PRO A 83 -17.57 -2.90 -14.84
C PRO A 83 -18.92 -2.19 -14.70
N GLN A 84 -19.50 -2.27 -13.50
CA GLN A 84 -20.72 -1.53 -13.20
C GLN A 84 -20.47 -0.03 -13.38
N LYS A 85 -21.39 0.66 -14.05
CA LYS A 85 -21.30 2.11 -14.20
C LYS A 85 -21.42 2.80 -12.84
N THR A 86 -20.47 3.68 -12.56
CA THR A 86 -20.41 4.56 -11.39
C THR A 86 -20.39 6.03 -11.85
N GLU A 87 -20.44 6.96 -10.91
CA GLU A 87 -20.22 8.39 -11.18
C GLU A 87 -18.81 8.71 -11.71
N ARG A 88 -17.84 7.80 -11.49
CA ARG A 88 -16.44 7.93 -11.95
C ARG A 88 -16.19 7.27 -13.30
N THR A 89 -17.19 6.60 -13.89
CA THR A 89 -17.01 5.90 -15.17
C THR A 89 -16.63 6.86 -16.28
N VAL A 90 -15.52 6.57 -16.96
CA VAL A 90 -14.97 7.38 -18.04
C VAL A 90 -15.57 6.94 -19.38
N PRO A 91 -16.08 7.88 -20.20
CA PRO A 91 -16.51 7.57 -21.56
C PRO A 91 -15.39 6.94 -22.38
N GLY A 92 -15.67 5.80 -23.02
CA GLY A 92 -14.69 5.10 -23.84
C GLY A 92 -13.77 4.13 -23.09
N ALA A 93 -13.84 4.05 -21.75
CA ALA A 93 -13.09 3.04 -20.99
C ALA A 93 -13.45 1.62 -21.46
N GLY A 94 -14.75 1.30 -21.49
CA GLY A 94 -15.29 0.14 -22.22
C GLY A 94 -14.69 -1.22 -21.84
N GLY A 95 -14.20 -1.38 -20.61
CA GLY A 95 -13.50 -2.59 -20.16
C GLY A 95 -12.06 -2.73 -20.70
N SER A 96 -11.48 -1.66 -21.25
CA SER A 96 -10.09 -1.68 -21.71
C SER A 96 -9.13 -2.02 -20.56
N PRO A 97 -8.03 -2.76 -20.83
CA PRO A 97 -7.14 -3.24 -19.79
C PRO A 97 -6.28 -2.11 -19.19
N VAL A 98 -6.09 -2.17 -17.87
CA VAL A 98 -5.08 -1.38 -17.14
C VAL A 98 -4.28 -2.35 -16.27
N ILE A 99 -2.96 -2.33 -16.38
CA ILE A 99 -2.09 -3.21 -15.58
C ILE A 99 -1.65 -2.48 -14.31
N VAL A 100 -1.77 -3.15 -13.17
CA VAL A 100 -1.24 -2.72 -11.88
C VAL A 100 -0.12 -3.71 -11.49
N GLY A 101 1.12 -3.28 -11.66
CA GLY A 101 2.30 -4.06 -11.30
C GLY A 101 2.70 -3.86 -9.85
N ASN A 102 2.96 -4.94 -9.14
CA ASN A 102 3.34 -4.89 -7.73
C ASN A 102 4.44 -5.93 -7.39
N ILE A 103 4.88 -5.86 -6.14
CA ILE A 103 5.73 -6.88 -5.53
C ILE A 103 5.18 -7.18 -4.14
N ARG A 104 5.08 -8.46 -3.79
CA ARG A 104 4.82 -8.91 -2.41
C ARG A 104 5.92 -8.49 -1.41
N MET A 105 5.84 -7.27 -0.86
CA MET A 105 6.68 -6.80 0.26
C MET A 105 5.83 -6.21 1.42
N GLY A 106 4.85 -6.99 1.88
CA GLY A 106 3.99 -6.62 3.01
C GLY A 106 2.64 -6.00 2.59
N PHE A 107 1.80 -5.71 3.59
CA PHE A 107 0.40 -5.31 3.37
C PHE A 107 0.24 -3.97 2.64
N GLY A 108 1.18 -3.04 2.84
CA GLY A 108 1.09 -1.68 2.29
C GLY A 108 1.06 -1.64 0.76
N HIS A 109 1.93 -2.40 0.10
CA HIS A 109 2.00 -2.42 -1.36
C HIS A 109 0.76 -3.08 -1.99
N TYR A 110 0.22 -4.15 -1.37
CA TYR A 110 -1.05 -4.71 -1.83
C TYR A 110 -2.19 -3.74 -1.65
N ARG A 111 -2.24 -3.01 -0.53
CA ARG A 111 -3.28 -2.01 -0.29
C ARG A 111 -3.32 -0.93 -1.38
N ILE A 112 -2.16 -0.41 -1.78
CA ILE A 112 -2.07 0.57 -2.88
C ILE A 112 -2.46 -0.09 -4.21
N SER A 113 -2.04 -1.34 -4.45
CA SER A 113 -2.44 -2.09 -5.66
C SER A 113 -3.96 -2.32 -5.75
N MET A 114 -4.59 -2.61 -4.61
CA MET A 114 -6.04 -2.72 -4.48
C MET A 114 -6.72 -1.37 -4.71
N ALA A 115 -6.16 -0.27 -4.19
CA ALA A 115 -6.68 1.08 -4.45
C ALA A 115 -6.65 1.42 -5.95
N MET A 116 -5.55 1.12 -6.65
CA MET A 116 -5.44 1.35 -8.09
C MET A 116 -6.40 0.47 -8.90
N ALA A 117 -6.50 -0.81 -8.55
CA ALA A 117 -7.43 -1.73 -9.22
C ALA A 117 -8.90 -1.30 -8.99
N SER A 118 -9.26 -0.98 -7.75
CA SER A 118 -10.58 -0.49 -7.38
C SER A 118 -10.97 0.78 -8.14
N ALA A 119 -10.05 1.75 -8.20
CA ALA A 119 -10.26 3.00 -8.96
C ALA A 119 -10.41 2.74 -10.46
N ALA A 120 -9.54 1.90 -11.05
CA ALA A 120 -9.62 1.55 -12.47
C ALA A 120 -10.95 0.86 -12.81
N HIS A 121 -11.38 -0.09 -11.98
CA HIS A 121 -12.65 -0.78 -12.16
C HIS A 121 -13.84 0.19 -12.10
N ALA A 122 -13.90 1.05 -11.08
CA ALA A 122 -14.96 2.06 -10.94
C ALA A 122 -14.99 3.06 -12.11
N MET A 123 -13.83 3.35 -12.70
CA MET A 123 -13.69 4.19 -13.90
C MET A 123 -14.09 3.48 -15.20
N GLY A 124 -14.41 2.18 -15.17
CA GLY A 124 -14.87 1.41 -16.32
C GLY A 124 -13.77 0.64 -17.07
N TYR A 125 -12.59 0.47 -16.47
CA TYR A 125 -11.50 -0.35 -17.00
C TYR A 125 -11.49 -1.75 -16.39
N THR A 126 -10.76 -2.67 -17.03
CA THR A 126 -10.51 -4.02 -16.48
C THR A 126 -9.10 -4.05 -15.89
N PRO A 127 -8.94 -4.03 -14.56
CA PRO A 127 -7.62 -4.09 -13.94
C PRO A 127 -7.00 -5.49 -13.98
N TYR A 128 -5.71 -5.54 -14.31
CA TYR A 128 -4.88 -6.74 -14.29
C TYR A 128 -3.72 -6.57 -13.32
N TRP A 129 -3.49 -7.54 -12.44
CA TRP A 129 -2.34 -7.55 -11.55
C TRP A 129 -1.16 -8.27 -12.17
N LEU A 130 0.01 -7.66 -12.00
CA LEU A 130 1.29 -8.29 -12.34
C LEU A 130 2.15 -8.32 -11.07
N ASP A 131 2.01 -9.36 -10.25
CA ASP A 131 2.84 -9.56 -9.06
C ASP A 131 4.16 -10.22 -9.46
N LEU A 132 5.23 -9.43 -9.52
CA LEU A 132 6.55 -9.94 -9.92
C LEU A 132 7.12 -10.96 -8.94
N ALA A 133 6.58 -11.12 -7.73
CA ALA A 133 7.01 -12.18 -6.81
C ALA A 133 6.33 -13.54 -7.08
N SER A 134 5.27 -13.58 -7.89
CA SER A 134 4.49 -14.80 -8.13
C SER A 134 5.16 -15.78 -9.12
N PHE A 135 6.03 -15.28 -10.00
CA PHE A 135 6.68 -16.06 -11.06
C PHE A 135 7.93 -16.82 -10.58
N LYS A 136 7.74 -17.79 -9.67
CA LYS A 136 8.82 -18.52 -8.95
C LYS A 136 9.95 -19.09 -9.81
N GLU A 137 9.69 -19.37 -11.07
CA GLU A 137 10.66 -19.88 -12.03
C GLU A 137 11.58 -18.79 -12.61
N SER A 138 11.13 -17.54 -12.67
CA SER A 138 11.91 -16.42 -13.20
C SER A 138 13.05 -16.00 -12.28
N THR A 139 14.14 -15.56 -12.88
CA THR A 139 15.31 -15.02 -12.17
C THR A 139 14.94 -13.79 -11.36
N GLY A 140 14.16 -12.87 -11.96
CA GLY A 140 13.67 -11.66 -11.30
C GLY A 140 12.90 -11.96 -10.01
N SER A 141 11.95 -12.90 -10.04
CA SER A 141 11.16 -13.29 -8.86
C SER A 141 12.01 -13.93 -7.76
N LYS A 142 12.95 -14.81 -8.12
CA LYS A 142 13.90 -15.41 -7.15
C LYS A 142 14.76 -14.35 -6.45
N VAL A 143 15.17 -13.32 -7.18
CA VAL A 143 15.93 -12.18 -6.64
C VAL A 143 15.08 -11.34 -5.69
N ILE A 144 13.84 -11.07 -6.06
CA ILE A 144 12.86 -10.37 -5.22
C ILE A 144 12.63 -11.15 -3.92
N GLU A 145 12.32 -12.45 -4.01
CA GLU A 145 12.08 -13.32 -2.84
C GLU A 145 13.30 -13.34 -1.91
N TYR A 146 14.50 -13.47 -2.48
CA TYR A 146 15.74 -13.46 -1.69
C TYR A 146 15.97 -12.13 -0.96
N GLN A 147 15.74 -10.99 -1.62
CA GLN A 147 15.90 -9.68 -0.99
C GLN A 147 14.84 -9.42 0.08
N ASN A 148 13.60 -9.81 -0.17
CA ASN A 148 12.53 -9.74 0.82
C ASN A 148 12.89 -10.58 2.06
N GLY A 149 13.40 -11.81 1.85
CA GLY A 149 13.88 -12.66 2.94
C GLY A 149 15.01 -12.01 3.76
N LEU A 150 15.97 -11.35 3.12
CA LEU A 150 17.02 -10.59 3.81
C LEU A 150 16.45 -9.41 4.62
N TYR A 151 15.50 -8.67 4.04
CA TYR A 151 14.84 -7.54 4.70
C TYR A 151 14.04 -8.00 5.93
N SER A 152 13.20 -9.03 5.81
CA SER A 152 12.43 -9.57 6.94
C SER A 152 13.33 -10.10 8.06
N MET A 153 14.47 -10.73 7.72
CA MET A 153 15.45 -11.14 8.72
C MET A 153 16.07 -9.94 9.44
N GLY A 154 16.43 -8.88 8.71
CA GLY A 154 16.97 -7.65 9.29
C GLY A 154 15.96 -6.94 10.21
N SER A 155 14.71 -6.81 9.77
CA SER A 155 13.63 -6.20 10.56
C SER A 155 13.36 -6.96 11.87
N ARG A 156 13.33 -8.29 11.83
CA ARG A 156 13.16 -9.09 13.06
C ARG A 156 14.35 -8.96 14.00
N LEU A 157 15.56 -8.80 13.46
CA LEU A 157 16.76 -8.61 14.26
C LEU A 157 16.78 -7.22 14.92
N SER A 158 16.30 -6.18 14.22
CA SER A 158 16.25 -4.81 14.75
C SER A 158 15.31 -4.69 15.93
N GLN A 159 14.14 -5.34 15.87
CA GLN A 159 13.20 -5.40 16.99
C GLN A 159 13.76 -6.10 18.23
N LYS A 160 14.70 -7.05 18.06
CA LYS A 160 15.30 -7.82 19.17
C LYS A 160 16.57 -7.19 19.72
N VAL A 161 17.29 -6.41 18.92
CA VAL A 161 18.63 -5.92 19.24
C VAL A 161 18.70 -4.41 18.97
N GLY A 162 18.41 -3.60 19.99
CA GLY A 162 18.37 -2.14 19.86
C GLY A 162 19.67 -1.49 19.37
N ALA A 163 20.84 -2.11 19.64
CA ALA A 163 22.10 -1.65 19.07
C ALA A 163 22.21 -1.89 17.56
N PHE A 164 21.70 -3.03 17.06
CA PHE A 164 21.64 -3.30 15.62
C PHE A 164 20.66 -2.36 14.93
N ASP A 165 19.53 -2.10 15.56
CA ASP A 165 18.54 -1.16 15.06
C ASP A 165 19.15 0.24 14.87
N LYS A 166 19.68 0.81 15.97
CA LYS A 166 20.25 2.16 16.00
C LYS A 166 21.49 2.34 15.13
N LEU A 167 22.34 1.31 15.00
CA LEU A 167 23.62 1.42 14.28
C LEU A 167 23.56 1.01 12.81
N PHE A 168 22.61 0.14 12.43
CA PHE A 168 22.58 -0.45 11.09
C PHE A 168 21.21 -0.37 10.41
N TRP A 169 20.14 -0.79 11.09
CA TRP A 169 18.82 -0.89 10.45
C TRP A 169 18.19 0.48 10.20
N GLU A 170 18.13 1.34 11.21
CA GLU A 170 17.56 2.69 11.09
C GLU A 170 18.38 3.57 10.12
N PRO A 171 19.74 3.62 10.18
CA PRO A 171 20.52 4.38 9.19
C PRO A 171 20.37 3.88 7.75
N LEU A 172 20.20 2.57 7.54
CA LEU A 172 19.95 2.00 6.22
C LEU A 172 18.58 2.43 5.67
N ASN A 173 17.52 2.33 6.49
CA ASN A 173 16.16 2.66 6.08
C ASN A 173 15.93 4.17 5.90
N SER A 174 16.61 5.01 6.69
CA SER A 174 16.45 6.47 6.63
C SER A 174 17.32 7.13 5.55
N GLU A 175 18.60 6.73 5.47
CA GLU A 175 19.62 7.41 4.66
C GLU A 175 20.28 6.51 3.62
N GLY A 176 20.28 5.19 3.81
CA GLY A 176 20.81 4.24 2.82
C GLY A 176 19.96 4.19 1.55
N PHE A 177 18.68 3.89 1.69
CA PHE A 177 17.70 3.84 0.59
C PHE A 177 17.42 5.21 -0.05
N ARG A 178 17.78 6.28 0.65
CA ARG A 178 17.65 7.64 0.15
C ARG A 178 18.61 7.95 -0.99
N LYS A 179 19.77 7.29 -1.07
CA LYS A 179 20.86 7.68 -1.98
C LYS A 179 20.61 7.29 -3.44
N LEU A 180 20.90 8.20 -4.37
CA LEU A 180 20.88 7.90 -5.81
C LEU A 180 21.78 6.72 -6.21
N SER A 181 22.90 6.54 -5.50
CA SER A 181 23.79 5.39 -5.72
C SER A 181 23.10 4.04 -5.44
N TYR A 182 22.12 4.02 -4.53
CA TYR A 182 21.31 2.84 -4.26
C TYR A 182 20.40 2.54 -5.46
N ASN A 183 19.70 3.57 -5.96
CA ASN A 183 18.83 3.46 -7.13
C ASN A 183 19.53 2.90 -8.38
N SER A 184 20.81 3.21 -8.58
CA SER A 184 21.61 2.63 -9.67
C SER A 184 21.65 1.09 -9.62
N GLY A 185 21.78 0.52 -8.41
CA GLY A 185 21.74 -0.92 -8.19
C GLY A 185 20.37 -1.51 -8.50
N ASP A 186 19.32 -0.88 -8.00
CA ASP A 186 17.93 -1.30 -8.24
C ASP A 186 17.57 -1.28 -9.71
N GLN A 187 17.89 -0.19 -10.41
CA GLN A 187 17.70 -0.07 -11.86
C GLN A 187 18.34 -1.25 -12.61
N LYS A 188 19.55 -1.65 -12.21
CA LYS A 188 20.29 -2.72 -12.85
C LYS A 188 19.69 -4.10 -12.52
N ASN A 189 19.21 -4.30 -11.30
CA ASN A 189 18.60 -5.55 -10.89
C ASN A 189 17.18 -5.72 -11.46
N ALA A 190 16.41 -4.63 -11.65
CA ALA A 190 15.08 -4.67 -12.23
C ALA A 190 15.06 -5.16 -13.70
N GLU A 191 16.19 -5.07 -14.42
CA GLU A 191 16.34 -5.69 -15.75
C GLU A 191 16.11 -7.20 -15.73
N LEU A 192 16.30 -7.87 -14.58
CA LEU A 192 16.05 -9.31 -14.41
C LEU A 192 14.57 -9.68 -14.45
N CYS A 193 13.67 -8.69 -14.36
CA CYS A 193 12.23 -8.89 -14.45
C CYS A 193 11.69 -8.67 -15.87
N VAL A 194 12.48 -8.12 -16.79
CA VAL A 194 12.06 -7.78 -18.17
C VAL A 194 11.46 -8.96 -18.95
N PRO A 195 11.95 -10.22 -18.83
CA PRO A 195 11.34 -11.35 -19.53
C PRO A 195 9.83 -11.52 -19.30
N LEU A 196 9.31 -11.10 -18.14
CA LEU A 196 7.88 -11.20 -17.79
C LEU A 196 6.99 -10.17 -18.51
N PHE A 197 7.58 -9.20 -19.21
CA PHE A 197 6.85 -8.11 -19.88
C PHE A 197 6.78 -8.28 -21.39
N GLN A 198 7.34 -9.37 -21.94
CA GLN A 198 7.49 -9.55 -23.39
C GLN A 198 6.16 -9.59 -24.13
N ASP A 199 5.15 -10.24 -23.55
CA ASP A 199 3.82 -10.40 -24.15
C ASP A 199 2.94 -9.15 -24.00
N LEU A 200 3.34 -8.18 -23.18
CA LEU A 200 2.50 -7.01 -22.91
C LEU A 200 2.60 -5.99 -24.06
N PRO A 201 1.46 -5.48 -24.57
CA PRO A 201 1.47 -4.39 -25.54
C PRO A 201 2.24 -3.18 -25.00
N ARG A 202 3.10 -2.57 -25.83
CA ARG A 202 3.97 -1.45 -25.39
C ARG A 202 3.20 -0.22 -24.94
N ASP A 203 1.96 -0.07 -25.40
CA ASP A 203 1.06 1.04 -25.14
C ASP A 203 -0.02 0.71 -24.10
N VAL A 204 0.01 -0.47 -23.46
CA VAL A 204 -0.94 -0.79 -22.38
C VAL A 204 -0.71 0.17 -21.20
N PRO A 205 -1.76 0.81 -20.66
CA PRO A 205 -1.64 1.60 -19.43
C PRO A 205 -1.09 0.75 -18.29
N TYR A 206 -0.03 1.22 -17.65
CA TYR A 206 0.67 0.48 -16.61
C TYR A 206 0.92 1.36 -15.39
N ILE A 207 0.52 0.88 -14.21
CA ILE A 207 0.74 1.51 -12.92
C ILE A 207 1.60 0.57 -12.08
N GLY A 208 2.84 0.96 -11.77
CA GLY A 208 3.64 0.26 -10.77
C GLY A 208 3.39 0.86 -9.39
N THR A 209 2.97 0.03 -8.43
CA THR A 209 2.79 0.40 -7.01
C THR A 209 4.02 0.10 -6.16
N HIS A 210 5.07 -0.37 -6.82
CA HIS A 210 6.43 -0.44 -6.33
C HIS A 210 7.38 -0.04 -7.48
N VAL A 211 8.60 0.36 -7.14
CA VAL A 211 9.55 0.90 -8.12
C VAL A 211 10.09 -0.15 -9.10
N TRP A 212 10.33 -1.37 -8.65
CA TRP A 212 10.86 -2.45 -9.50
C TRP A 212 9.93 -2.83 -10.65
N PRO A 213 8.60 -3.02 -10.45
CA PRO A 213 7.64 -3.18 -11.55
C PRO A 213 7.70 -2.03 -12.56
N SER A 214 7.73 -0.78 -12.09
CA SER A 214 7.86 0.41 -12.95
C SER A 214 9.16 0.41 -13.75
N GLN A 215 10.30 0.11 -13.11
CA GLN A 215 11.60 0.03 -13.76
C GLN A 215 11.64 -1.08 -14.81
N ALA A 216 11.13 -2.27 -14.47
CA ALA A 216 11.07 -3.41 -15.38
C ALA A 216 10.17 -3.12 -16.59
N ALA A 217 9.00 -2.49 -16.39
CA ALA A 217 8.12 -2.04 -17.46
C ALA A 217 8.83 -1.05 -18.41
N VAL A 218 9.53 -0.06 -17.86
CA VAL A 218 10.30 0.93 -18.62
C VAL A 218 11.46 0.27 -19.38
N HIS A 219 12.17 -0.68 -18.78
CA HIS A 219 13.24 -1.44 -19.44
C HIS A 219 12.71 -2.35 -20.55
N ALA A 220 11.52 -2.93 -20.35
CA ALA A 220 10.83 -3.69 -21.37
C ALA A 220 10.36 -2.81 -22.54
N GLY A 221 10.23 -1.49 -22.33
CA GLY A 221 9.87 -0.53 -23.36
C GLY A 221 8.39 -0.17 -23.38
N LEU A 222 7.66 -0.39 -22.29
CA LEU A 222 6.32 0.16 -22.12
C LEU A 222 6.39 1.69 -22.11
N THR A 223 5.38 2.33 -22.69
CA THR A 223 5.37 3.76 -23.00
C THR A 223 4.44 4.56 -22.08
N HIS A 224 3.46 3.90 -21.46
CA HIS A 224 2.47 4.49 -20.56
C HIS A 224 2.65 3.98 -19.13
N VAL A 225 3.82 4.27 -18.53
CA VAL A 225 4.18 3.80 -17.18
C VAL A 225 4.02 4.93 -16.17
N VAL A 226 3.17 4.71 -15.17
CA VAL A 226 3.07 5.53 -13.96
C VAL A 226 3.66 4.77 -12.78
N ASN A 227 4.58 5.40 -12.06
CA ASN A 227 5.16 4.88 -10.82
C ASN A 227 4.49 5.57 -9.62
N ALA A 228 3.59 4.86 -8.96
CA ALA A 228 2.89 5.32 -7.77
C ALA A 228 3.76 5.12 -6.53
N ILE A 229 4.33 6.21 -6.03
CA ILE A 229 5.25 6.17 -4.89
C ILE A 229 4.44 5.99 -3.59
N PRO A 230 4.68 4.91 -2.83
CA PRO A 230 3.87 4.59 -1.65
C PRO A 230 4.21 5.45 -0.43
N ASP A 231 5.46 5.90 -0.31
CA ASP A 231 5.99 6.59 0.87
C ASP A 231 5.87 8.12 0.77
N ASN A 232 5.80 8.77 1.94
CA ASN A 232 5.83 10.22 2.08
C ASN A 232 7.25 10.77 2.33
N TRP A 233 8.23 9.90 2.60
CA TRP A 233 9.64 10.24 2.73
C TRP A 233 10.38 10.12 1.37
N PRO A 234 10.91 11.23 0.82
CA PRO A 234 11.60 11.19 -0.47
C PRO A 234 12.88 10.34 -0.44
N MET A 235 12.81 9.17 -1.07
CA MET A 235 13.93 8.23 -1.21
C MET A 235 14.21 7.89 -2.67
N ALA A 236 15.49 7.84 -3.04
CA ALA A 236 15.90 7.45 -4.39
C ALA A 236 15.50 6.02 -4.74
N LEU A 237 15.34 5.14 -3.75
CA LEU A 237 14.76 3.79 -3.91
C LEU A 237 13.52 3.83 -4.81
N HIS A 238 12.63 4.81 -4.64
CA HIS A 238 11.36 4.88 -5.35
C HIS A 238 11.43 5.50 -6.76
N LEU A 239 12.62 5.77 -7.31
CA LEU A 239 12.77 6.41 -8.61
C LEU A 239 12.82 5.40 -9.77
N ALA A 240 11.98 5.61 -10.77
CA ALA A 240 11.91 4.83 -12.01
C ALA A 240 11.95 5.77 -13.23
N GLU A 241 13.11 6.38 -13.51
CA GLU A 241 13.26 7.29 -14.66
C GLU A 241 12.82 6.64 -15.97
N GLY A 242 11.92 7.33 -16.70
CA GLY A 242 11.20 6.82 -17.86
C GLY A 242 9.71 6.64 -17.61
N SER A 243 9.28 6.69 -16.35
CA SER A 243 7.86 6.74 -15.93
C SER A 243 7.45 8.13 -15.45
N ILE A 244 6.14 8.38 -15.39
CA ILE A 244 5.55 9.49 -14.64
C ILE A 244 5.47 9.09 -13.17
N HIS A 245 6.06 9.86 -12.27
CA HIS A 245 6.01 9.58 -10.84
C HIS A 245 4.79 10.27 -10.24
N THR A 246 4.08 9.57 -9.37
CA THR A 246 2.97 10.15 -8.61
C THR A 246 3.24 10.07 -7.12
N VAL A 247 2.82 11.09 -6.39
CA VAL A 247 3.02 11.20 -4.94
C VAL A 247 1.74 11.64 -4.23
N GLN A 248 1.62 11.21 -2.97
CA GLN A 248 0.41 11.38 -2.19
C GLN A 248 0.30 12.72 -1.46
N THR A 249 1.40 13.48 -1.34
CA THR A 249 1.41 14.71 -0.55
C THR A 249 2.19 15.86 -1.20
N PRO A 250 1.91 17.11 -0.81
CA PRO A 250 2.73 18.25 -1.21
C PRO A 250 4.19 18.17 -0.73
N SER A 251 4.45 17.63 0.47
CA SER A 251 5.81 17.49 1.01
C SER A 251 6.64 16.49 0.20
N ALA A 252 6.06 15.35 -0.17
CA ALA A 252 6.69 14.38 -1.05
C ALA A 252 6.94 14.99 -2.43
N TYR A 253 5.98 15.74 -2.98
CA TYR A 253 6.15 16.44 -4.27
C TYR A 253 7.38 17.35 -4.27
N LEU A 254 7.49 18.25 -3.29
CA LEU A 254 8.65 19.15 -3.20
C LEU A 254 9.96 18.39 -2.98
N GLY A 255 9.94 17.36 -2.13
CA GLY A 255 11.11 16.56 -1.82
C GLY A 255 11.64 15.75 -3.00
N TYR A 256 10.75 15.08 -3.73
CA TYR A 256 11.10 14.36 -4.96
C TYR A 256 11.49 15.30 -6.08
N HIS A 257 10.76 16.41 -6.27
CA HIS A 257 11.09 17.38 -7.30
C HIS A 257 12.54 17.87 -7.17
N GLN A 258 13.00 18.13 -5.94
CA GLN A 258 14.37 18.58 -5.67
C GLN A 258 15.38 17.44 -5.44
N LEU A 259 14.95 16.17 -5.50
CA LEU A 259 15.75 14.99 -5.12
C LEU A 259 16.43 15.19 -3.74
N ARG A 260 15.67 15.74 -2.78
CA ARG A 260 16.18 16.28 -1.51
C ARG A 260 16.93 15.21 -0.70
N GLY A 261 18.23 15.43 -0.51
CA GLY A 261 19.11 14.59 0.32
C GLY A 261 19.43 13.22 -0.27
N MET A 262 19.21 13.03 -1.58
CA MET A 262 19.57 11.79 -2.28
C MET A 262 21.05 11.73 -2.69
N ASP A 263 21.80 12.81 -2.46
CA ASP A 263 23.26 12.88 -2.59
C ASP A 263 23.77 13.94 -1.58
N SER A 264 24.62 13.54 -0.64
CA SER A 264 25.16 14.45 0.38
C SER A 264 26.41 15.20 -0.09
N SER A 265 27.01 14.78 -1.20
CA SER A 265 28.27 15.33 -1.71
C SER A 265 28.09 16.52 -2.64
N ARG A 266 26.90 16.69 -3.21
CA ARG A 266 26.59 17.72 -4.19
C ARG A 266 25.11 18.02 -4.29
N GLN A 267 24.79 19.16 -4.90
CA GLN A 267 23.43 19.50 -5.30
C GLN A 267 23.02 18.71 -6.54
N LEU A 268 21.81 18.16 -6.52
CA LEU A 268 21.22 17.43 -7.64
C LEU A 268 20.37 18.35 -8.52
N LYS A 269 20.30 18.03 -9.81
CA LYS A 269 19.33 18.64 -10.73
C LYS A 269 17.94 18.17 -10.35
N PRO A 270 16.95 19.06 -10.34
CA PRO A 270 15.58 18.68 -10.04
C PRO A 270 15.03 17.71 -11.11
N MET A 271 14.00 16.96 -10.73
CA MET A 271 13.25 16.12 -11.66
C MET A 271 12.68 16.98 -12.81
N PRO A 272 12.79 16.53 -14.08
CA PRO A 272 12.26 17.23 -15.24
C PRO A 272 10.77 17.56 -15.13
N LYS A 273 10.35 18.62 -15.84
CA LYS A 273 8.92 18.92 -15.98
C LYS A 273 8.21 17.71 -16.60
N GLY A 274 7.07 17.33 -16.02
CA GLY A 274 6.28 16.20 -16.48
C GLY A 274 6.78 14.82 -16.00
N SER A 275 7.79 14.74 -15.13
CA SER A 275 8.17 13.44 -14.55
C SER A 275 7.60 13.19 -13.15
N LEU A 276 6.93 14.17 -12.54
CA LEU A 276 6.36 14.10 -11.18
C LEU A 276 5.03 14.84 -11.10
N VAL A 277 4.01 14.20 -10.53
CA VAL A 277 2.67 14.75 -10.35
C VAL A 277 2.18 14.49 -8.92
N TYR A 278 1.63 15.52 -8.26
CA TYR A 278 0.89 15.35 -7.02
C TYR A 278 -0.55 14.93 -7.36
N THR A 279 -0.95 13.75 -6.92
CA THR A 279 -2.27 13.18 -7.21
C THR A 279 -3.18 13.17 -5.97
N GLY A 280 -2.61 13.08 -4.78
CA GLY A 280 -3.35 12.90 -3.53
C GLY A 280 -3.26 11.48 -3.03
N HIS A 281 -4.02 11.18 -1.98
CA HIS A 281 -3.98 9.92 -1.25
C HIS A 281 -4.48 8.75 -2.11
N TYR A 282 -3.80 7.61 -2.05
CA TYR A 282 -4.18 6.40 -2.77
C TYR A 282 -5.19 5.61 -1.94
N VAL A 283 -6.46 5.81 -2.24
CA VAL A 283 -7.59 5.18 -1.55
C VAL A 283 -8.49 4.51 -2.59
N ASP A 284 -8.99 3.32 -2.26
CA ASP A 284 -9.91 2.57 -3.10
C ASP A 284 -11.27 3.27 -3.30
N HIS A 285 -11.97 2.90 -4.37
CA HIS A 285 -13.25 3.49 -4.73
C HIS A 285 -14.30 3.31 -3.64
N GLU A 286 -14.33 2.15 -2.99
CA GLU A 286 -15.34 1.83 -1.98
C GLU A 286 -15.29 2.83 -0.84
N LEU A 287 -14.11 3.12 -0.30
CA LEU A 287 -13.95 4.11 0.76
C LEU A 287 -14.21 5.54 0.27
N VAL A 288 -13.65 5.94 -0.87
CA VAL A 288 -13.79 7.33 -1.37
C VAL A 288 -15.24 7.68 -1.70
N SER A 289 -15.96 6.79 -2.40
CA SER A 289 -17.35 7.02 -2.82
C SER A 289 -18.33 7.07 -1.64
N ASN A 290 -17.95 6.54 -0.47
CA ASN A 290 -18.80 6.49 0.71
C ASN A 290 -18.40 7.48 1.81
N ILE A 291 -17.38 8.32 1.62
CA ILE A 291 -16.89 9.26 2.66
C ILE A 291 -18.03 10.01 3.35
N GLY A 292 -18.90 10.68 2.59
CA GLY A 292 -19.99 11.48 3.17
C GLY A 292 -21.00 10.63 3.96
N ARG A 293 -21.36 9.46 3.43
CA ARG A 293 -22.28 8.53 4.13
C ARG A 293 -21.66 8.01 5.41
N ASP A 294 -20.42 7.52 5.32
CA ASP A 294 -19.78 6.86 6.44
C ASP A 294 -19.41 7.90 7.53
N CYS A 295 -18.99 9.13 7.19
CA CYS A 295 -18.80 10.22 8.16
C CYS A 295 -20.12 10.64 8.84
N ALA A 296 -21.22 10.71 8.10
CA ALA A 296 -22.53 10.98 8.69
C ALA A 296 -22.95 9.89 9.68
N ALA A 297 -22.80 8.61 9.31
CA ALA A 297 -23.12 7.47 10.16
C ALA A 297 -22.26 7.42 11.44
N ARG A 298 -20.96 7.73 11.35
CA ARG A 298 -20.07 7.87 12.51
C ARG A 298 -20.57 8.95 13.47
N ARG A 299 -20.86 10.15 12.96
CA ARG A 299 -21.37 11.27 13.77
C ARG A 299 -22.68 10.93 14.45
N GLU A 300 -23.64 10.38 13.71
CA GLU A 300 -24.94 9.98 14.25
C GLU A 300 -24.75 8.99 15.42
N ARG A 301 -23.88 8.00 15.26
CA ARG A 301 -23.58 7.02 16.30
C ARG A 301 -22.94 7.64 17.53
N VAL A 302 -21.82 8.34 17.35
CA VAL A 302 -21.01 8.79 18.49
C VAL A 302 -21.69 9.93 19.25
N LEU A 303 -22.32 10.88 18.54
CA LEU A 303 -23.05 11.99 19.14
C LEU A 303 -24.42 11.57 19.69
N GLY A 304 -25.01 10.50 19.13
CA GLY A 304 -26.25 9.89 19.61
C GLY A 304 -26.08 9.02 20.86
N GLY A 305 -24.86 8.88 21.40
CA GLY A 305 -24.59 8.08 22.60
C GLY A 305 -24.32 6.59 22.33
N GLY A 306 -24.24 6.15 21.07
CA GLY A 306 -23.93 4.76 20.70
C GLY A 306 -22.50 4.35 21.05
N ALA A 307 -22.19 3.05 21.03
CA ALA A 307 -20.84 2.57 21.32
C ALA A 307 -19.83 3.09 20.27
N VAL A 308 -18.67 3.57 20.73
CA VAL A 308 -17.57 3.97 19.83
C VAL A 308 -16.88 2.72 19.30
N ARG A 309 -16.73 2.62 17.98
CA ARG A 309 -16.18 1.45 17.30
C ARG A 309 -14.71 1.68 16.94
N TYR A 310 -13.83 0.93 17.60
CA TYR A 310 -12.39 0.98 17.37
C TYR A 310 -11.98 -0.17 16.44
N LEU A 311 -11.40 0.17 15.29
CA LEU A 311 -10.66 -0.78 14.47
C LEU A 311 -9.19 -0.73 14.88
N ILE A 312 -8.72 -1.81 15.49
CA ILE A 312 -7.31 -2.01 15.84
C ILE A 312 -6.70 -2.83 14.71
N SER A 313 -5.84 -2.20 13.90
CA SER A 313 -5.15 -2.88 12.80
C SER A 313 -3.71 -3.17 13.20
N VAL A 314 -3.40 -4.45 13.43
CA VAL A 314 -2.02 -4.91 13.54
C VAL A 314 -1.40 -4.90 12.13
N GLY A 315 -0.28 -4.22 11.95
CA GLY A 315 0.41 -4.19 10.66
C GLY A 315 1.01 -5.56 10.29
N GLY A 316 1.32 -5.77 9.01
CA GLY A 316 1.85 -7.03 8.47
C GLY A 316 3.25 -7.45 8.95
N ALA A 317 3.79 -6.79 9.98
CA ALA A 317 5.00 -7.19 10.68
C ALA A 317 4.70 -7.83 12.05
N GLY A 318 3.44 -7.86 12.50
CA GLY A 318 3.04 -8.37 13.81
C GLY A 318 3.69 -7.66 15.00
N ALA A 319 4.16 -6.43 14.81
CA ALA A 319 4.91 -5.68 15.82
C ALA A 319 4.00 -5.05 16.89
N GLN A 320 4.61 -4.59 17.99
CA GLN A 320 3.95 -3.79 19.05
C GLN A 320 2.82 -4.51 19.80
N GLN A 321 2.93 -5.83 19.95
CA GLN A 321 1.93 -6.66 20.62
C GLN A 321 1.61 -6.17 22.05
N ASP A 322 2.61 -5.76 22.83
CA ASP A 322 2.41 -5.25 24.20
C ASP A 322 1.55 -3.98 24.24
N LEU A 323 1.72 -3.09 23.26
CA LEU A 323 0.90 -1.89 23.13
C LEU A 323 -0.54 -2.24 22.78
N PHE A 324 -0.75 -3.15 21.83
CA PHE A 324 -2.09 -3.60 21.47
C PHE A 324 -2.78 -4.32 22.63
N ALA A 325 -2.07 -5.15 23.39
CA ALA A 325 -2.59 -5.78 24.60
C ALA A 325 -3.05 -4.73 25.62
N SER A 326 -2.21 -3.71 25.87
CA SER A 326 -2.53 -2.60 26.78
C SER A 326 -3.78 -1.82 26.33
N ILE A 327 -3.90 -1.53 25.04
CA ILE A 327 -5.06 -0.83 24.46
C ILE A 327 -6.34 -1.65 24.62
N ILE A 328 -6.28 -2.95 24.29
CA ILE A 328 -7.45 -3.84 24.39
C ILE A 328 -7.88 -3.99 25.86
N GLU A 329 -6.93 -4.22 26.77
CA GLU A 329 -7.19 -4.32 28.20
C GLU A 329 -7.87 -3.06 28.74
N HIS A 330 -7.39 -1.87 28.34
CA HIS A 330 -7.99 -0.59 28.72
C HIS A 330 -9.40 -0.39 28.15
N LEU A 331 -9.68 -0.93 26.97
CA LEU A 331 -10.98 -0.81 26.30
C LEU A 331 -12.02 -1.84 26.81
N ILE A 332 -11.61 -2.99 27.36
CA ILE A 332 -12.52 -4.03 27.86
C ILE A 332 -13.59 -3.48 28.82
N PRO A 333 -13.27 -2.64 29.83
CA PRO A 333 -14.29 -2.05 30.70
C PRO A 333 -15.34 -1.21 29.96
N TYR A 334 -14.96 -0.52 28.88
CA TYR A 334 -15.91 0.23 28.04
C TYR A 334 -16.77 -0.72 27.21
N VAL A 335 -16.20 -1.81 26.71
CA VAL A 335 -16.96 -2.84 25.98
C VAL A 335 -18.00 -3.50 26.87
N THR A 336 -17.66 -3.86 28.12
CA THR A 336 -18.60 -4.50 29.05
C THR A 336 -19.77 -3.59 29.45
N ARG A 337 -19.59 -2.26 29.36
CA ARG A 337 -20.65 -1.26 29.55
C ARG A 337 -21.40 -0.90 28.26
N ASN A 338 -21.09 -1.54 27.13
CA ASN A 338 -21.60 -1.20 25.79
C ASN A 338 -21.28 0.25 25.35
N GLU A 339 -20.18 0.81 25.84
CA GLU A 339 -19.69 2.15 25.47
C GLU A 339 -18.65 2.07 24.33
N ALA A 340 -18.05 0.90 24.11
CA ALA A 340 -17.11 0.63 23.03
C ALA A 340 -17.42 -0.69 22.32
N THR A 341 -16.95 -0.83 21.09
CA THR A 341 -16.90 -2.08 20.33
C THR A 341 -15.54 -2.17 19.64
N LEU A 342 -14.92 -3.35 19.68
CA LEU A 342 -13.58 -3.55 19.15
C LEU A 342 -13.61 -4.47 17.93
N PHE A 343 -12.98 -4.02 16.86
CA PHE A 343 -12.62 -4.85 15.71
C PHE A 343 -11.09 -5.00 15.72
N VAL A 344 -10.60 -6.17 16.11
CA VAL A 344 -9.16 -6.46 16.19
C VAL A 344 -8.78 -7.24 14.94
N ASN A 345 -8.20 -6.57 13.94
CA ASN A 345 -7.71 -7.24 12.74
C ASN A 345 -6.21 -7.49 12.85
N VAL A 346 -5.83 -8.77 12.93
CA VAL A 346 -4.42 -9.22 13.00
C VAL A 346 -3.85 -9.60 11.62
N GLY A 347 -4.62 -9.44 10.54
CA GLY A 347 -4.20 -9.81 9.20
C GLY A 347 -4.03 -11.33 9.05
N ASP A 348 -2.87 -11.77 8.54
CA ASP A 348 -2.51 -13.19 8.39
C ASP A 348 -1.67 -13.73 9.58
N HIS A 349 -1.58 -12.97 10.67
CA HIS A 349 -0.78 -13.29 11.86
C HIS A 349 -1.59 -13.97 12.96
N ARG A 350 -1.90 -15.25 12.78
CA ARG A 350 -2.63 -16.04 13.78
C ARG A 350 -1.89 -16.12 15.12
N ASP A 351 -0.56 -16.15 15.09
CA ASP A 351 0.31 -16.13 16.26
C ASP A 351 0.16 -14.85 17.09
N VAL A 352 -0.06 -13.70 16.43
CA VAL A 352 -0.34 -12.44 17.13
C VAL A 352 -1.69 -12.50 17.84
N TRP A 353 -2.72 -13.02 17.17
CA TRP A 353 -4.03 -13.23 17.82
C TRP A 353 -3.91 -14.14 19.05
N ASP A 354 -3.28 -15.30 18.89
CA ASP A 354 -3.14 -16.27 19.98
C ASP A 354 -2.36 -15.68 21.17
N GLY A 355 -1.33 -14.88 20.90
CA GLY A 355 -0.58 -14.19 21.94
C GLY A 355 -1.37 -13.05 22.60
N LEU A 356 -2.20 -12.30 21.87
CA LEU A 356 -3.11 -11.30 22.45
C LEU A 356 -4.15 -11.98 23.35
N ALA A 357 -4.81 -13.02 22.85
CA ALA A 357 -5.80 -13.80 23.59
C ALA A 357 -5.21 -14.42 24.88
N SER A 358 -3.94 -14.79 24.86
CA SER A 358 -3.24 -15.35 26.02
C SER A 358 -2.78 -14.30 27.03
N SER A 359 -2.46 -13.07 26.58
CA SER A 359 -1.88 -12.02 27.43
C SER A 359 -2.92 -11.09 28.05
N VAL A 360 -4.05 -10.86 27.38
CA VAL A 360 -5.11 -9.98 27.87
C VAL A 360 -6.17 -10.80 28.63
N HIS A 361 -6.30 -10.53 29.93
CA HIS A 361 -7.21 -11.28 30.79
C HIS A 361 -8.68 -11.15 30.34
N GLY A 362 -9.32 -12.30 30.07
CA GLY A 362 -10.73 -12.39 29.66
C GLY A 362 -10.98 -12.14 28.17
N LEU A 363 -9.95 -11.85 27.37
CA LEU A 363 -10.12 -11.55 25.95
C LEU A 363 -10.67 -12.76 25.17
N SER A 364 -10.15 -13.97 25.44
CA SER A 364 -10.59 -15.20 24.78
C SER A 364 -12.07 -15.51 24.97
N GLU A 365 -12.62 -15.19 26.14
CA GLU A 365 -14.02 -15.44 26.49
C GLU A 365 -14.95 -14.35 25.95
N LEU A 366 -14.44 -13.12 25.81
CA LEU A 366 -15.22 -11.97 25.34
C LEU A 366 -15.23 -11.83 23.81
N ALA A 367 -14.21 -12.33 23.12
CA ALA A 367 -14.05 -12.12 21.70
C ALA A 367 -14.81 -13.16 20.86
N GLN A 368 -15.59 -12.66 19.90
CA GLN A 368 -16.06 -13.46 18.77
C GLN A 368 -14.97 -13.48 17.70
N THR A 369 -14.62 -14.68 17.21
CA THR A 369 -13.59 -14.84 16.18
C THR A 369 -14.20 -15.01 14.80
N HIS A 370 -13.57 -14.38 13.81
CA HIS A 370 -13.90 -14.37 12.39
C HIS A 370 -12.63 -14.79 11.64
N LEU A 371 -12.52 -16.09 11.36
CA LEU A 371 -11.25 -16.72 10.97
C LEU A 371 -11.38 -17.40 9.61
N ASP A 372 -10.48 -17.07 8.69
CA ASP A 372 -10.32 -17.73 7.38
C ASP A 372 -11.62 -17.76 6.53
N ASP A 373 -12.49 -16.76 6.70
CA ASP A 373 -13.75 -16.61 5.97
C ASP A 373 -14.04 -15.14 5.65
N PHE A 374 -13.48 -14.65 4.55
CA PHE A 374 -13.71 -13.29 4.09
C PHE A 374 -15.19 -12.97 3.76
N SER A 375 -15.98 -13.97 3.37
CA SER A 375 -17.41 -13.77 3.08
C SER A 375 -18.18 -13.44 4.37
N GLU A 376 -17.84 -14.11 5.46
CA GLU A 376 -18.36 -13.80 6.79
C GLU A 376 -17.92 -12.40 7.23
N VAL A 377 -16.63 -12.04 7.07
CA VAL A 377 -16.13 -10.69 7.40
C VAL A 377 -16.88 -9.61 6.61
N SER A 378 -17.08 -9.84 5.32
CA SER A 378 -17.85 -8.94 4.45
C SER A 378 -19.31 -8.81 4.88
N THR A 379 -19.92 -9.93 5.30
CA THR A 379 -21.31 -9.94 5.81
C THR A 379 -21.41 -9.20 7.13
N PHE A 380 -20.45 -9.42 8.03
CA PHE A 380 -20.32 -8.69 9.29
C PHE A 380 -20.20 -7.18 9.04
N ALA A 381 -19.27 -6.77 8.19
CA ALA A 381 -19.03 -5.36 7.87
C ALA A 381 -20.28 -4.70 7.28
N LYS A 382 -20.93 -5.36 6.31
CA LYS A 382 -22.20 -4.89 5.72
C LYS A 382 -23.30 -4.72 6.77
N ARG A 383 -23.46 -5.70 7.68
CA ARG A 383 -24.43 -5.60 8.79
C ARG A 383 -24.09 -4.43 9.70
N ALA A 384 -22.81 -4.27 10.04
CA ALA A 384 -22.35 -3.22 10.94
C ALA A 384 -22.52 -1.81 10.37
N LEU A 385 -22.66 -1.63 9.05
CA LEU A 385 -22.99 -0.32 8.46
C LEU A 385 -24.35 0.20 8.92
N ASP A 386 -25.35 -0.68 8.99
CA ASP A 386 -26.75 -0.29 9.20
C ASP A 386 -27.30 -0.72 10.57
N GLN A 387 -26.58 -1.57 11.31
CA GLN A 387 -27.00 -2.11 12.61
C GLN A 387 -25.98 -1.86 13.70
N ASP A 388 -26.44 -1.87 14.95
CA ASP A 388 -25.56 -1.88 16.11
C ASP A 388 -24.87 -3.23 16.26
N VAL A 389 -23.58 -3.17 16.56
CA VAL A 389 -22.72 -4.29 16.87
C VAL A 389 -22.05 -3.98 18.21
N SER A 390 -21.80 -5.02 18.99
CA SER A 390 -21.32 -4.92 20.37
C SER A 390 -20.31 -6.01 20.66
N GLY A 391 -19.39 -5.76 21.59
CA GLY A 391 -18.41 -6.74 22.02
C GLY A 391 -17.05 -6.58 21.34
N ILE A 392 -16.29 -7.67 21.31
CA ILE A 392 -14.96 -7.73 20.70
C ILE A 392 -15.04 -8.72 19.54
N HIS A 393 -14.60 -8.30 18.37
CA HIS A 393 -14.55 -9.12 17.16
C HIS A 393 -13.11 -9.22 16.68
N ALA A 394 -12.60 -10.44 16.56
CA ALA A 394 -11.24 -10.71 16.13
C ALA A 394 -11.23 -11.27 14.71
N PHE A 395 -10.45 -10.65 13.82
CA PHE A 395 -10.37 -10.98 12.40
C PHE A 395 -8.97 -11.47 12.06
N CYS A 396 -8.87 -12.63 11.42
CA CYS A 396 -7.62 -13.21 10.94
C CYS A 396 -7.90 -14.07 9.72
N ASP A 397 -7.06 -13.99 8.69
CA ASP A 397 -7.22 -14.82 7.49
C ASP A 397 -5.85 -15.23 6.96
N ALA A 398 -5.63 -16.52 6.74
CA ALA A 398 -4.39 -17.04 6.17
C ALA A 398 -4.16 -16.58 4.73
N ASP A 399 -5.22 -16.22 3.99
CA ASP A 399 -5.10 -15.58 2.69
C ASP A 399 -4.75 -14.09 2.86
N ILE A 400 -3.59 -13.71 2.33
CA ILE A 400 -3.05 -12.35 2.49
C ILE A 400 -3.93 -11.27 1.85
N PHE A 401 -4.64 -11.57 0.75
CA PHE A 401 -5.50 -10.59 0.10
C PHE A 401 -6.72 -10.30 0.96
N SER A 402 -7.32 -11.36 1.50
CA SER A 402 -8.43 -11.32 2.45
C SER A 402 -8.02 -10.59 3.73
N ALA A 403 -6.85 -10.91 4.29
CA ALA A 403 -6.29 -10.25 5.47
C ALA A 403 -6.12 -8.73 5.26
N VAL A 404 -5.53 -8.33 4.12
CA VAL A 404 -5.30 -6.91 3.79
C VAL A 404 -6.62 -6.17 3.56
N TYR A 405 -7.54 -6.77 2.81
CA TYR A 405 -8.79 -6.14 2.39
C TYR A 405 -9.85 -6.13 3.50
N SER A 406 -9.78 -7.04 4.48
CA SER A 406 -10.62 -7.02 5.69
C SER A 406 -10.57 -5.68 6.41
N SER A 407 -9.39 -5.05 6.53
CA SER A 407 -9.31 -3.71 7.11
C SER A 407 -10.07 -2.65 6.31
N ASN A 408 -10.16 -2.75 4.99
CA ASN A 408 -10.86 -1.76 4.17
C ASN A 408 -12.37 -1.83 4.40
N VAL A 409 -12.94 -3.04 4.35
CA VAL A 409 -14.38 -3.23 4.56
C VAL A 409 -14.78 -2.89 6.01
N LEU A 410 -13.96 -3.25 6.99
CA LEU A 410 -14.21 -2.93 8.41
C LEU A 410 -14.11 -1.42 8.68
N MET A 411 -13.18 -0.72 8.02
CA MET A 411 -12.97 0.72 8.22
C MET A 411 -14.25 1.52 8.01
N ARG A 412 -15.08 1.14 7.03
CA ARG A 412 -16.36 1.80 6.73
C ARG A 412 -17.34 1.80 7.91
N CYS A 413 -17.35 0.73 8.69
CA CYS A 413 -18.25 0.60 9.85
C CYS A 413 -17.59 0.93 11.20
N SER A 414 -16.35 1.41 11.20
CA SER A 414 -15.60 1.84 12.40
C SER A 414 -15.63 3.35 12.58
N ASP A 415 -15.57 3.82 13.82
CA ASP A 415 -15.52 5.25 14.13
C ASP A 415 -14.09 5.76 14.23
N ILE A 416 -13.16 4.92 14.68
CA ILE A 416 -11.74 5.25 14.82
C ILE A 416 -10.87 4.08 14.36
N LEU A 417 -9.82 4.36 13.58
CA LEU A 417 -8.75 3.44 13.26
C LEU A 417 -7.54 3.69 14.17
N VAL A 418 -7.15 2.68 14.94
CA VAL A 418 -5.90 2.66 15.72
C VAL A 418 -4.83 1.98 14.89
N THR A 419 -3.81 2.74 14.49
CA THR A 419 -2.80 2.23 13.54
C THR A 419 -1.49 3.02 13.61
N LYS A 420 -0.41 2.38 13.16
CA LYS A 420 0.87 3.06 12.94
C LYS A 420 0.78 3.99 11.73
N PRO A 421 1.59 5.06 11.65
CA PRO A 421 1.49 6.07 10.60
C PRO A 421 2.10 5.65 9.25
N SER A 422 1.79 4.45 8.76
CA SER A 422 2.19 4.00 7.42
C SER A 422 1.10 4.31 6.38
N GLU A 423 0.79 3.37 5.49
CA GLU A 423 -0.16 3.52 4.37
C GLU A 423 -1.58 3.92 4.84
N PHE A 424 -2.00 3.52 6.04
CA PHE A 424 -3.30 3.92 6.58
C PHE A 424 -3.37 5.41 6.96
N SER A 425 -2.24 6.12 7.03
CA SER A 425 -2.23 7.57 7.24
C SER A 425 -3.02 8.35 6.18
N PHE A 426 -3.20 7.75 5.00
CA PHE A 426 -3.82 8.40 3.86
C PHE A 426 -5.34 8.11 3.76
N TYR A 427 -5.87 7.23 4.60
CA TYR A 427 -7.24 6.73 4.49
C TYR A 427 -8.26 7.65 5.21
N PRO A 428 -9.47 7.85 4.65
CA PRO A 428 -10.47 8.82 5.12
C PRO A 428 -11.32 8.27 6.28
N VAL A 429 -10.67 7.94 7.39
CA VAL A 429 -11.28 7.52 8.66
C VAL A 429 -10.65 8.32 9.80
N PRO A 430 -11.36 8.67 10.89
CA PRO A 430 -10.71 9.23 12.07
C PRO A 430 -9.63 8.27 12.59
N LYS A 431 -8.43 8.78 12.89
CA LYS A 431 -7.26 7.95 13.22
C LYS A 431 -6.62 8.32 14.56
N LEU A 432 -6.29 7.28 15.32
CA LEU A 432 -5.36 7.36 16.44
C LEU A 432 -4.01 6.81 15.98
N MET A 433 -3.03 7.70 15.84
CA MET A 433 -1.67 7.35 15.38
C MET A 433 -0.81 6.88 16.54
N ILE A 434 -0.54 5.58 16.58
CA ILE A 434 0.40 4.98 17.54
C ILE A 434 1.83 5.03 17.01
N HIS A 435 2.81 4.82 17.90
CA HIS A 435 4.24 4.83 17.58
C HIS A 435 4.57 4.05 16.30
N ARG A 436 5.42 4.64 15.44
CA ARG A 436 5.87 4.02 14.19
C ARG A 436 6.84 2.87 14.41
N VAL A 437 7.03 2.06 13.37
CA VAL A 437 8.06 1.00 13.33
C VAL A 437 9.27 1.46 12.51
N GLY A 438 9.03 2.20 11.42
CA GLY A 438 10.07 2.76 10.56
C GLY A 438 10.16 4.28 10.70
N GLY A 439 11.38 4.83 10.75
CA GLY A 439 11.58 6.28 10.87
C GLY A 439 10.96 7.11 9.72
N HIS A 440 10.81 6.52 8.52
CA HIS A 440 10.16 7.19 7.38
C HIS A 440 8.65 7.40 7.59
N GLU A 441 8.00 6.58 8.42
CA GLU A 441 6.55 6.61 8.67
C GLU A 441 6.11 7.85 9.47
N ALA A 442 7.04 8.56 10.14
CA ALA A 442 6.74 9.79 10.88
C ALA A 442 5.98 10.83 10.04
N TRP A 443 6.27 10.89 8.73
CA TRP A 443 5.64 11.81 7.80
C TRP A 443 4.18 11.46 7.50
N GLY A 444 3.77 10.21 7.72
CA GLY A 444 2.37 9.80 7.64
C GLY A 444 1.54 10.43 8.77
N ALA A 445 2.05 10.38 10.01
CA ALA A 445 1.38 10.96 11.18
C ALA A 445 1.22 12.47 11.03
N VAL A 446 2.30 13.16 10.63
CA VAL A 446 2.27 14.60 10.35
C VAL A 446 1.21 14.91 9.29
N ARG A 447 1.13 14.11 8.23
CA ARG A 447 0.13 14.34 7.18
C ARG A 447 -1.30 14.15 7.70
N ALA A 448 -1.57 13.10 8.47
CA ALA A 448 -2.89 12.87 9.04
C ALA A 448 -3.31 14.00 10.01
N ALA A 449 -2.38 14.45 10.86
CA ALA A 449 -2.61 15.56 11.78
C ALA A 449 -2.90 16.89 11.06
N GLU A 450 -2.16 17.20 9.99
CA GLU A 450 -2.35 18.43 9.20
C GLU A 450 -3.62 18.39 8.33
N VAL A 451 -4.03 17.21 7.83
CA VAL A 451 -5.36 17.04 7.23
C VAL A 451 -6.45 17.18 8.31
N GLY A 452 -6.12 16.82 9.55
CA GLY A 452 -7.01 16.83 10.70
C GLY A 452 -7.91 15.59 10.78
N ASP A 453 -7.58 14.54 10.03
CA ASP A 453 -8.29 13.26 10.03
C ASP A 453 -7.62 12.19 10.91
N GLY A 454 -6.57 12.57 11.64
CA GLY A 454 -5.92 11.74 12.64
C GLY A 454 -5.20 12.57 13.69
N THR A 455 -4.80 11.91 14.78
CA THR A 455 -3.92 12.51 15.79
C THR A 455 -2.49 12.68 15.25
N TYR A 456 -1.70 13.47 15.95
CA TYR A 456 -0.25 13.34 15.88
C TYR A 456 0.20 11.97 16.40
N GLU A 457 1.44 11.57 16.10
CA GLU A 457 2.01 10.30 16.57
C GLU A 457 2.19 10.30 18.08
N MET A 458 1.70 9.25 18.74
CA MET A 458 1.82 9.04 20.19
C MET A 458 2.85 7.96 20.47
N ASP A 459 3.92 8.34 21.14
CA ASP A 459 5.08 7.48 21.38
C ASP A 459 4.89 6.57 22.61
N GLU A 460 4.17 7.04 23.63
CA GLU A 460 4.04 6.36 24.92
C GLU A 460 2.66 5.72 25.10
N THR A 461 2.62 4.50 25.64
CA THR A 461 1.35 3.79 25.91
C THR A 461 0.39 4.63 26.75
N ALA A 462 0.89 5.31 27.79
CA ALA A 462 0.05 6.13 28.66
C ALA A 462 -0.62 7.30 27.91
N GLU A 463 0.05 7.87 26.90
CA GLU A 463 -0.52 8.92 26.07
C GLU A 463 -1.62 8.36 25.16
N VAL A 464 -1.38 7.20 24.54
CA VAL A 464 -2.38 6.49 23.73
C VAL A 464 -3.65 6.20 24.54
N LEU A 465 -3.50 5.65 25.76
CA LEU A 465 -4.64 5.35 26.63
C LEU A 465 -5.38 6.62 27.07
N SER A 466 -4.65 7.70 27.38
CA SER A 466 -5.26 8.99 27.72
C SER A 466 -6.05 9.57 26.54
N MET A 467 -5.59 9.39 25.31
CA MET A 467 -6.32 9.84 24.13
C MET A 467 -7.56 8.99 23.87
N ILE A 468 -7.50 7.67 24.13
CA ILE A 468 -8.69 6.82 24.11
C ILE A 468 -9.73 7.33 25.12
N ASP A 469 -9.33 7.66 26.36
CA ASP A 469 -10.25 8.23 27.34
C ASP A 469 -10.85 9.57 26.89
N ALA A 470 -10.06 10.41 26.22
CA ALA A 470 -10.55 11.66 25.63
C ALA A 470 -11.56 11.40 24.51
N LEU A 471 -11.31 10.45 23.61
CA LEU A 471 -12.21 10.07 22.52
C LEU A 471 -13.52 9.43 23.03
N GLN A 472 -13.44 8.68 24.14
CA GLN A 472 -14.61 8.10 24.81
C GLN A 472 -15.48 9.16 25.49
N SER A 473 -14.84 10.13 26.17
CA SER A 473 -15.52 11.14 26.97
C SER A 473 -16.00 12.35 26.17
N ASP A 474 -15.20 12.84 25.22
CA ASP A 474 -15.55 13.93 24.29
C ASP A 474 -15.60 13.43 22.85
N ARG A 475 -16.75 12.88 22.50
CA ARG A 475 -17.01 12.32 21.17
C ARG A 475 -17.10 13.38 20.06
N ASN A 476 -17.11 14.67 20.41
CA ASN A 476 -16.98 15.74 19.42
C ASN A 476 -15.62 15.69 18.71
N LEU A 477 -14.59 15.10 19.32
CA LEU A 477 -13.29 14.89 18.69
C LEU A 477 -13.40 14.02 17.42
N ILE A 478 -14.21 12.95 17.47
CA ILE A 478 -14.46 12.07 16.31
C ILE A 478 -15.27 12.82 15.24
N SER A 479 -16.27 13.59 15.66
CA SER A 479 -17.06 14.42 14.75
C SER A 479 -16.19 15.46 14.05
N PHE A 480 -15.27 16.10 14.78
CA PHE A 480 -14.33 17.06 14.23
C PHE A 480 -13.46 16.43 13.14
N MET A 481 -12.91 15.22 13.38
CA MET A 481 -12.15 14.49 12.37
C MET A 481 -13.01 14.13 11.15
N CYS A 482 -14.28 13.76 11.33
CA CYS A 482 -15.20 13.55 10.21
C CYS A 482 -15.39 14.81 9.35
N ASP A 483 -15.55 15.98 9.99
CA ASP A 483 -15.70 17.24 9.26
C ASP A 483 -14.42 17.59 8.47
N ARG A 484 -13.25 17.27 9.03
CA ARG A 484 -11.96 17.44 8.32
C ARG A 484 -11.84 16.51 7.12
N ILE A 485 -12.25 15.24 7.26
CA ILE A 485 -12.29 14.27 6.16
C ILE A 485 -13.18 14.78 5.02
N GLU A 486 -14.38 15.26 5.33
CA GLU A 486 -15.31 15.78 4.30
C GLU A 486 -14.77 17.03 3.61
N GLN A 487 -14.11 17.93 4.33
CA GLN A 487 -13.45 19.11 3.76
C GLN A 487 -12.28 18.72 2.84
N ALA A 488 -11.45 17.76 3.26
CA ALA A 488 -10.36 17.23 2.46
C ALA A 488 -10.89 16.51 1.20
N ASN A 489 -12.01 15.79 1.32
CA ASN A 489 -12.67 15.16 0.19
C ASN A 489 -13.22 16.19 -0.81
N ALA A 490 -13.82 17.28 -0.34
CA ALA A 490 -14.39 18.33 -1.20
C ALA A 490 -13.34 18.99 -2.12
N ILE A 491 -12.06 18.96 -1.74
CA ILE A 491 -10.94 19.44 -2.57
C ILE A 491 -10.17 18.30 -3.27
N GLY A 492 -10.67 17.07 -3.20
CA GLY A 492 -10.12 15.91 -3.89
C GLY A 492 -8.81 15.37 -3.33
N VAL A 493 -8.58 15.47 -2.00
CA VAL A 493 -7.39 14.89 -1.34
C VAL A 493 -7.32 13.38 -1.53
N TYR A 494 -8.45 12.68 -1.46
CA TYR A 494 -8.53 11.22 -1.51
C TYR A 494 -8.70 10.64 -2.94
N ASP A 495 -8.68 11.49 -3.96
CA ASP A 495 -8.87 11.09 -5.36
C ASP A 495 -7.58 10.56 -6.03
N GLY A 496 -6.51 10.31 -5.26
CA GLY A 496 -5.18 10.03 -5.78
C GLY A 496 -5.13 8.81 -6.70
N ALA A 497 -5.83 7.73 -6.35
CA ALA A 497 -5.87 6.52 -7.18
C ALA A 497 -6.55 6.78 -8.54
N TYR A 498 -7.66 7.52 -8.60
CA TYR A 498 -8.30 7.87 -9.87
C TYR A 498 -7.39 8.70 -10.77
N LYS A 499 -6.71 9.70 -10.20
CA LYS A 499 -5.79 10.56 -10.96
C LYS A 499 -4.57 9.78 -11.47
N VAL A 500 -4.11 8.76 -10.72
CA VAL A 500 -3.07 7.84 -11.19
C VAL A 500 -3.53 7.03 -12.40
N VAL A 501 -4.76 6.48 -12.35
CA VAL A 501 -5.35 5.76 -13.49
C VAL A 501 -5.51 6.69 -14.69
N GLU A 502 -6.01 7.90 -14.49
CA GLU A 502 -6.14 8.90 -15.55
C GLU A 502 -4.79 9.21 -16.21
N LEU A 503 -3.73 9.40 -15.42
CA LEU A 503 -2.37 9.62 -15.94
C LEU A 503 -1.83 8.42 -16.70
N ALA A 504 -2.11 7.20 -16.26
CA ALA A 504 -1.66 5.99 -16.95
C ALA A 504 -2.33 5.84 -18.32
N VAL A 505 -3.61 6.18 -18.43
CA VAL A 505 -4.37 6.06 -19.67
C VAL A 505 -4.10 7.23 -20.62
N ASN A 506 -4.10 8.47 -20.12
CA ASN A 506 -4.09 9.67 -20.95
C ASN A 506 -2.69 10.31 -21.07
N GLY A 507 -1.75 9.95 -20.21
CA GLY A 507 -0.48 10.66 -20.07
C GLY A 507 -0.62 12.01 -19.37
N ILE A 508 0.38 12.87 -19.53
CA ILE A 508 0.33 14.27 -19.05
C ILE A 508 -0.17 15.15 -20.19
N ALA A 509 -1.19 15.96 -19.90
CA ALA A 509 -1.76 16.94 -20.82
C ALA A 509 -0.79 18.07 -21.19
#